data_AF-A0A7S0WT89-F1
#
_entry.id   AF-A0A7S0WT89-F1
#
_cell.length_a   1.000
_cell.length_b   1.000
_cell.length_c   1.000
_cell.angle_alpha   90.00
_cell.angle_beta   90.00
_cell.angle_gamma   90.00
#
_symmetry.space_group_name_H-M   'P 1'
#
loop_
_entity.id
_entity.type
_entity.pdbx_description
1 polymer ?
#
loop_
_entity_poly.entity_id
_entity_poly.type
_entity_poly.pdbx_seq_one_letter_code
_entity_poly.pdbx_strand_id
1 'polypeptide(L)'
;PIRIAGDPKAPRTVSIKHAQYVAATRVDVLVADPGPAAHHAALLASWRAQAGVRESRLLVADASVFGPSPLLSALNDSRVLYLHTAGVTDAGARRNILLAKVDADVVVHFDKDAYYSPSYVGATLDFMKESGAHVAKLSAWYVYRRGPRTLQYVDTSEHYHSELAHCGVG
;
A
#
# COMPACT_ATOMS: atom_id res chain seq x y z
N PRO A 1 26.80 -16.22 20.32
CA PRO A 1 26.60 -17.47 19.54
C PRO A 1 25.90 -18.54 20.40
N ILE A 2 24.62 -18.80 20.14
CA ILE A 2 23.87 -19.88 20.80
C ILE A 2 23.50 -20.88 19.70
N ARG A 3 23.88 -22.16 19.88
CA ARG A 3 23.44 -23.27 19.01
C ARG A 3 22.30 -24.00 19.70
N ILE A 4 21.20 -24.20 19.00
CA ILE A 4 20.08 -25.06 19.40
C ILE A 4 19.94 -26.16 18.35
N ALA A 5 19.82 -27.41 18.81
CA ALA A 5 19.63 -28.60 17.98
C ALA A 5 18.25 -28.56 17.28
N GLY A 6 18.22 -29.03 16.03
CA GLY A 6 17.17 -28.73 15.05
C GLY A 6 15.80 -29.41 15.26
N ASP A 7 14.76 -28.65 14.95
CA ASP A 7 13.37 -29.08 14.72
C ASP A 7 13.07 -29.03 13.21
N PRO A 8 12.61 -30.12 12.57
CA PRO A 8 12.30 -30.16 11.14
C PRO A 8 11.05 -29.35 10.71
N LYS A 9 10.36 -28.66 11.64
CA LYS A 9 9.24 -27.74 11.33
C LYS A 9 9.56 -26.24 11.51
N ALA A 10 10.84 -25.86 11.59
CA ALA A 10 11.20 -24.45 11.72
C ALA A 10 10.82 -23.62 10.47
N PRO A 11 10.26 -22.40 10.63
CA PRO A 11 10.02 -21.49 9.51
C PRO A 11 11.35 -21.21 8.81
N ARG A 12 11.37 -21.31 7.48
CA ARG A 12 12.56 -21.03 6.69
C ARG A 12 12.94 -19.56 6.88
N THR A 13 14.02 -19.31 7.60
CA THR A 13 14.65 -17.99 7.64
C THR A 13 15.24 -17.71 6.26
N VAL A 14 14.55 -16.87 5.49
CA VAL A 14 15.10 -16.32 4.26
C VAL A 14 16.04 -15.18 4.67
N SER A 15 17.34 -15.44 4.70
CA SER A 15 18.33 -14.38 4.85
C SER A 15 18.40 -13.56 3.57
N ILE A 16 17.69 -12.44 3.54
CA ILE A 16 17.77 -11.45 2.48
C ILE A 16 18.98 -10.54 2.77
N LYS A 17 19.93 -10.50 1.84
CA LYS A 17 21.16 -9.69 1.96
C LYS A 17 20.81 -8.20 1.80
N HIS A 18 20.94 -7.44 2.89
CA HIS A 18 20.54 -6.04 3.09
C HIS A 18 21.20 -4.96 2.18
N ALA A 19 22.09 -5.30 1.22
CA ALA A 19 23.06 -4.32 0.70
C ALA A 19 22.84 -3.77 -0.73
N GLN A 20 21.80 -4.14 -1.47
CA GLN A 20 21.64 -3.71 -2.89
C GLN A 20 20.24 -3.17 -3.29
N TYR A 21 19.41 -2.81 -2.32
CA TYR A 21 17.94 -2.79 -2.43
C TYR A 21 17.21 -1.51 -2.91
N VAL A 22 17.84 -0.56 -3.63
CA VAL A 22 17.12 0.69 -4.01
C VAL A 22 17.06 0.94 -5.52
N ALA A 23 18.05 0.44 -6.28
CA ALA A 23 18.07 0.66 -7.73
C ALA A 23 17.33 -0.43 -8.54
N ALA A 24 16.84 -1.49 -7.89
CA ALA A 24 16.24 -2.66 -8.57
C ALA A 24 14.89 -3.11 -7.99
N THR A 25 14.36 -2.44 -6.97
CA THR A 25 13.15 -2.87 -6.27
C THR A 25 11.93 -2.66 -7.16
N ARG A 26 11.27 -3.76 -7.53
CA ARG A 26 9.96 -3.73 -8.19
C ARG A 26 8.89 -3.45 -7.16
N VAL A 27 7.96 -2.55 -7.47
CA VAL A 27 6.88 -2.18 -6.56
C VAL A 27 5.52 -2.44 -7.20
N ASP A 28 4.67 -3.19 -6.50
CA ASP A 28 3.25 -3.28 -6.84
C ASP A 28 2.44 -2.39 -5.91
N VAL A 29 1.70 -1.45 -6.49
CA VAL A 29 0.77 -0.57 -5.77
C VAL A 29 -0.63 -1.15 -5.87
N LEU A 30 -1.25 -1.44 -4.74
CA LEU A 30 -2.54 -2.10 -4.63
C LEU A 30 -3.61 -1.10 -4.21
N VAL A 31 -4.72 -1.10 -4.93
CA VAL A 31 -5.91 -0.30 -4.61
C VAL A 31 -7.11 -1.23 -4.57
N ALA A 32 -7.57 -1.52 -3.35
CA ALA A 32 -8.76 -2.32 -3.13
C ALA A 32 -9.98 -1.41 -3.01
N ASP A 33 -10.77 -1.36 -4.08
CA ASP A 33 -11.85 -0.41 -4.36
C ASP A 33 -11.35 1.02 -4.59
N PRO A 34 -11.21 1.49 -5.85
CA PRO A 34 -10.74 2.85 -6.17
C PRO A 34 -11.79 3.94 -5.87
N GLY A 35 -12.96 3.56 -5.32
CA GLY A 35 -14.02 4.48 -4.96
C GLY A 35 -14.83 4.95 -6.17
N PRO A 36 -15.49 6.11 -6.06
CA PRO A 36 -16.22 6.69 -7.19
C PRO A 36 -15.28 7.04 -8.35
N ALA A 37 -15.78 6.90 -9.58
CA ALA A 37 -15.03 7.20 -10.82
C ALA A 37 -14.33 8.57 -10.83
N ALA A 38 -14.89 9.56 -10.10
CA ALA A 38 -14.30 10.88 -9.92
C ALA A 38 -12.90 10.89 -9.27
N HIS A 39 -12.53 9.83 -8.53
CA HIS A 39 -11.24 9.70 -7.86
C HIS A 39 -10.19 8.98 -8.70
N HIS A 40 -10.58 8.28 -9.76
CA HIS A 40 -9.68 7.38 -10.48
C HIS A 40 -8.57 8.14 -11.23
N ALA A 41 -8.87 9.32 -11.74
CA ALA A 41 -7.87 10.18 -12.36
C ALA A 41 -6.82 10.66 -11.35
N ALA A 42 -7.24 11.03 -10.14
CA ALA A 42 -6.34 11.42 -9.06
C ALA A 42 -5.46 10.25 -8.60
N LEU A 43 -6.04 9.06 -8.47
CA LEU A 43 -5.30 7.83 -8.17
C LEU A 43 -4.20 7.57 -9.22
N LEU A 44 -4.55 7.59 -10.51
CA LEU A 44 -3.57 7.40 -11.59
C LEU A 44 -2.48 8.46 -11.54
N ALA A 45 -2.84 9.73 -11.28
CA ALA A 45 -1.88 10.81 -11.17
C ALA A 45 -0.93 10.59 -9.98
N SER A 46 -1.44 10.23 -8.80
CA SER A 46 -0.63 9.95 -7.62
C SER A 46 0.33 8.77 -7.84
N TRP A 47 -0.12 7.68 -8.46
CA TRP A 47 0.73 6.54 -8.79
C TRP A 47 1.81 6.92 -9.81
N ARG A 48 1.45 7.59 -10.90
CA ARG A 48 2.40 8.00 -11.96
C ARG A 48 3.43 9.01 -11.47
N ALA A 49 3.08 9.84 -10.49
CA ALA A 49 3.96 10.84 -9.93
C ALA A 49 5.02 10.27 -8.97
N GLN A 50 4.97 8.97 -8.61
CA GLN A 50 5.93 8.40 -7.67
C GLN A 50 7.36 8.44 -8.24
N ALA A 51 8.19 9.27 -7.64
CA ALA A 51 9.61 9.40 -7.92
C ALA A 51 10.42 8.42 -7.08
N GLY A 52 11.63 8.08 -7.54
CA GLY A 52 12.54 7.17 -6.84
C GLY A 52 12.20 5.68 -7.01
N VAL A 53 11.12 5.34 -7.70
CA VAL A 53 10.75 3.96 -8.06
C VAL A 53 11.01 3.73 -9.55
N ARG A 54 11.86 2.77 -9.89
CA ARG A 54 12.21 2.50 -11.31
C ARG A 54 11.15 1.66 -12.02
N GLU A 55 10.60 0.68 -11.32
CA GLU A 55 9.59 -0.21 -11.87
C GLU A 55 8.41 -0.31 -10.90
N SER A 56 7.28 0.27 -11.31
CA SER A 56 6.03 0.15 -10.56
C SER A 56 4.90 -0.34 -11.44
N ARG A 57 4.02 -1.15 -10.84
CA ARG A 57 2.72 -1.51 -11.42
C ARG A 57 1.60 -1.03 -10.52
N LEU A 58 0.44 -0.79 -11.11
CA LEU A 58 -0.78 -0.46 -10.39
C LEU A 58 -1.78 -1.61 -10.55
N LEU A 59 -2.18 -2.19 -9.43
CA LEU A 59 -3.14 -3.27 -9.34
C LEU A 59 -4.40 -2.73 -8.68
N VAL A 60 -5.53 -2.73 -9.40
CA VAL A 60 -6.80 -2.18 -8.92
C VAL A 60 -7.88 -3.25 -8.96
N ALA A 61 -8.52 -3.49 -7.81
CA ALA A 61 -9.72 -4.31 -7.72
C ALA A 61 -10.91 -3.40 -7.46
N ASP A 62 -11.84 -3.30 -8.40
CA ASP A 62 -12.98 -2.40 -8.37
C ASP A 62 -14.29 -3.19 -8.19
N ALA A 63 -14.98 -2.95 -7.07
CA ALA A 63 -16.26 -3.57 -6.74
C ALA A 63 -17.46 -2.63 -6.93
N SER A 64 -17.30 -1.56 -7.71
CA SER A 64 -18.37 -0.61 -8.03
C SER A 64 -19.63 -1.33 -8.50
N VAL A 65 -20.75 -1.11 -7.82
CA VAL A 65 -22.06 -1.63 -8.23
C VAL A 65 -22.60 -0.94 -9.47
N PHE A 66 -22.02 0.20 -9.86
CA PHE A 66 -22.40 0.99 -11.03
C PHE A 66 -21.70 0.53 -12.32
N GLY A 67 -21.01 -0.61 -12.27
CA GLY A 67 -20.22 -1.14 -13.37
C GLY A 67 -18.74 -0.71 -13.31
N PRO A 68 -17.94 -1.18 -14.28
CA PRO A 68 -16.51 -0.93 -14.30
C PRO A 68 -16.20 0.54 -14.60
N SER A 69 -15.07 1.01 -14.08
CA SER A 69 -14.55 2.33 -14.38
C SER A 69 -14.31 2.53 -15.89
N PRO A 70 -14.92 3.53 -16.54
CA PRO A 70 -14.62 3.81 -17.94
C PRO A 70 -13.15 4.17 -18.16
N LEU A 71 -12.56 4.94 -17.24
CA LEU A 71 -11.18 5.40 -17.33
C LEU A 71 -10.16 4.28 -17.12
N LEU A 72 -10.33 3.44 -16.10
CA LEU A 72 -9.38 2.33 -15.84
C LEU A 72 -9.56 1.18 -16.85
N SER A 73 -10.80 0.92 -17.31
CA SER A 73 -11.06 -0.15 -18.29
C SER A 73 -10.54 0.18 -19.68
N ALA A 74 -10.53 1.46 -20.06
CA ALA A 74 -10.02 1.91 -21.35
C ALA A 74 -8.49 2.16 -21.36
N LEU A 75 -7.81 1.97 -20.22
CA LEU A 75 -6.41 2.31 -20.10
C LEU A 75 -5.52 1.29 -20.81
N ASN A 76 -4.79 1.75 -21.84
CA ASN A 76 -3.79 0.95 -22.52
C ASN A 76 -2.39 1.17 -21.92
N ASP A 77 -2.20 0.75 -20.67
CA ASP A 77 -0.90 0.80 -19.96
C ASP A 77 -0.62 -0.59 -19.38
N SER A 78 0.39 -1.29 -19.92
CA SER A 78 0.73 -2.66 -19.52
C SER A 78 1.14 -2.81 -18.05
N ARG A 79 1.45 -1.69 -17.38
CA ARG A 79 1.79 -1.66 -15.95
C ARG A 79 0.54 -1.57 -15.07
N VAL A 80 -0.65 -1.43 -15.65
CA VAL A 80 -1.90 -1.34 -14.90
C VAL A 80 -2.71 -2.62 -15.09
N LEU A 81 -2.93 -3.34 -14.00
CA LEU A 81 -3.86 -4.46 -13.94
C LEU A 81 -5.16 -3.98 -13.28
N TYR A 82 -6.21 -3.84 -14.08
CA TYR A 82 -7.54 -3.49 -13.61
C TYR A 82 -8.45 -4.72 -13.60
N LEU A 83 -9.04 -5.02 -12.44
CA LEU A 83 -10.00 -6.10 -12.25
C LEU A 83 -11.30 -5.53 -11.73
N HIS A 84 -12.38 -5.65 -12.51
CA HIS A 84 -13.72 -5.39 -12.00
C HIS A 84 -14.27 -6.65 -11.31
N THR A 85 -14.36 -6.61 -9.97
CA THR A 85 -14.76 -7.72 -9.11
C THR A 85 -16.16 -7.47 -8.54
N ALA A 86 -17.16 -7.38 -9.41
CA ALA A 86 -18.55 -7.20 -9.00
C ALA A 86 -18.96 -8.29 -7.97
N GLY A 87 -19.62 -7.88 -6.88
CA GLY A 87 -20.09 -8.78 -5.83
C GLY A 87 -19.10 -9.09 -4.71
N VAL A 88 -17.81 -8.75 -4.85
CA VAL A 88 -16.83 -8.88 -3.75
C VAL A 88 -16.86 -7.61 -2.90
N THR A 89 -17.66 -7.61 -1.82
CA THR A 89 -17.90 -6.41 -0.98
C THR A 89 -16.83 -6.17 0.08
N ASP A 90 -16.13 -7.21 0.54
CA ASP A 90 -15.07 -7.08 1.54
C ASP A 90 -13.75 -6.53 0.96
N ALA A 91 -13.19 -5.52 1.61
CA ALA A 91 -11.94 -4.90 1.19
C ALA A 91 -10.73 -5.84 1.38
N GLY A 92 -10.74 -6.68 2.41
CA GLY A 92 -9.71 -7.69 2.64
C GLY A 92 -9.66 -8.72 1.51
N ALA A 93 -10.82 -9.25 1.11
CA ALA A 93 -10.96 -10.19 0.01
C ALA A 93 -10.42 -9.61 -1.30
N ARG A 94 -10.70 -8.34 -1.60
CA ARG A 94 -10.13 -7.65 -2.78
C ARG A 94 -8.63 -7.50 -2.69
N ARG A 95 -8.08 -7.13 -1.52
CA ARG A 95 -6.62 -7.10 -1.32
C ARG A 95 -6.01 -8.48 -1.56
N ASN A 96 -6.63 -9.55 -1.08
CA ASN A 96 -6.16 -10.92 -1.31
C ASN A 96 -6.17 -11.31 -2.79
N ILE A 97 -7.20 -10.92 -3.55
CA ILE A 97 -7.25 -11.11 -5.00
C ILE A 97 -6.07 -10.40 -5.68
N LEU A 98 -5.77 -9.16 -5.29
CA LEU A 98 -4.64 -8.42 -5.84
C LEU A 98 -3.29 -9.00 -5.42
N LEU A 99 -3.13 -9.39 -4.15
CA LEU A 99 -1.92 -10.02 -3.63
C LEU A 99 -1.58 -11.32 -4.39
N ALA A 100 -2.59 -12.08 -4.82
CA ALA A 100 -2.38 -13.26 -5.67
C ALA A 100 -1.85 -12.94 -7.08
N LYS A 101 -1.79 -11.66 -7.48
CA LYS A 101 -1.25 -11.17 -8.77
C LYS A 101 0.06 -10.40 -8.62
N VAL A 102 0.55 -10.25 -7.39
CA VAL A 102 1.79 -9.53 -7.11
C VAL A 102 2.97 -10.27 -7.71
N ASP A 103 3.88 -9.52 -8.29
CA ASP A 103 5.15 -9.99 -8.87
C ASP A 103 6.28 -9.01 -8.56
N ALA A 104 6.23 -8.40 -7.38
CA ALA A 104 7.11 -7.33 -6.95
C ALA A 104 7.76 -7.68 -5.61
N ASP A 105 8.91 -7.05 -5.33
CA ASP A 105 9.64 -7.23 -4.07
C ASP A 105 8.93 -6.53 -2.90
N VAL A 106 8.26 -5.42 -3.19
CA VAL A 106 7.53 -4.61 -2.21
C VAL A 106 6.12 -4.35 -2.70
N VAL A 107 5.18 -4.46 -1.76
CA VAL A 107 3.77 -4.17 -1.95
C VAL A 107 3.43 -2.88 -1.19
N VAL A 108 2.80 -1.93 -1.88
CA VAL A 108 2.31 -0.68 -1.27
C VAL A 108 0.80 -0.62 -1.42
N HIS A 109 0.10 -0.28 -0.35
CA HIS A 109 -1.34 -0.07 -0.40
C HIS A 109 -1.65 1.42 -0.54
N PHE A 110 -2.42 1.77 -1.57
CA PHE A 110 -3.01 3.09 -1.72
C PHE A 110 -4.49 3.04 -1.34
N ASP A 111 -4.93 4.05 -0.59
CA ASP A 111 -6.33 4.28 -0.27
C ASP A 111 -7.01 5.06 -1.40
N LYS A 112 -8.33 4.86 -1.50
CA LYS A 112 -9.15 5.30 -2.64
C LYS A 112 -9.45 6.79 -2.70
N ASP A 113 -9.33 7.45 -1.57
CA ASP A 113 -9.64 8.87 -1.35
C ASP A 113 -8.41 9.68 -0.90
N ALA A 114 -7.23 9.06 -0.92
CA ALA A 114 -5.98 9.69 -0.54
C ALA A 114 -5.25 10.29 -1.75
N TYR A 115 -4.51 11.38 -1.48
CA TYR A 115 -3.52 11.93 -2.40
C TYR A 115 -2.14 11.65 -1.82
N TYR A 116 -1.29 11.03 -2.63
CA TYR A 116 0.07 10.71 -2.22
C TYR A 116 1.06 11.72 -2.77
N SER A 117 2.02 12.13 -1.94
CA SER A 117 3.19 12.90 -2.37
C SER A 117 3.93 12.15 -3.47
N PRO A 118 4.52 12.83 -4.46
CA PRO A 118 5.43 12.22 -5.44
C PRO A 118 6.59 11.44 -4.80
N SER A 119 7.01 11.80 -3.58
CA SER A 119 8.09 11.12 -2.86
C SER A 119 7.62 10.01 -1.93
N TYR A 120 6.32 9.71 -1.84
CA TYR A 120 5.75 8.86 -0.79
C TYR A 120 6.34 7.44 -0.78
N VAL A 121 6.29 6.75 -1.91
CA VAL A 121 6.81 5.37 -2.01
C VAL A 121 8.32 5.37 -1.80
N GLY A 122 9.06 6.28 -2.45
CA GLY A 122 10.51 6.39 -2.30
C GLY A 122 10.93 6.60 -0.84
N ALA A 123 10.33 7.56 -0.14
CA ALA A 123 10.62 7.83 1.27
C ALA A 123 10.27 6.65 2.18
N THR A 124 9.19 5.91 1.87
CA THR A 124 8.82 4.70 2.60
C THR A 124 9.86 3.59 2.42
N LEU A 125 10.35 3.39 1.19
CA LEU A 125 11.39 2.40 0.88
C LEU A 125 12.72 2.75 1.55
N ASP A 126 13.12 4.02 1.50
CA ASP A 126 14.33 4.51 2.16
C ASP A 126 14.26 4.27 3.67
N PHE A 127 13.14 4.62 4.31
CA PHE A 127 12.91 4.36 5.73
C PHE A 127 12.98 2.86 6.06
N MET A 128 12.32 1.99 5.28
CA MET A 128 12.35 0.54 5.50
C MET A 128 13.78 -0.01 5.40
N LYS A 129 14.55 0.47 4.42
CA LYS A 129 15.96 0.08 4.25
C LYS A 129 16.83 0.54 5.42
N GLU A 130 16.71 1.81 5.82
CA GLU A 130 17.54 2.39 6.89
C GLU A 130 17.25 1.76 8.25
N SER A 131 15.98 1.47 8.53
CA SER A 131 15.54 0.84 9.78
C SER A 131 15.66 -0.68 9.81
N GLY A 132 15.81 -1.32 8.64
CA GLY A 132 15.67 -2.77 8.50
C GLY A 132 14.24 -3.27 8.73
N ALA A 133 13.24 -2.39 8.63
CA ALA A 133 11.84 -2.75 8.81
C ALA A 133 11.30 -3.53 7.61
N HIS A 134 10.48 -4.55 7.88
CA HIS A 134 9.81 -5.35 6.86
C HIS A 134 8.42 -4.80 6.50
N VAL A 135 7.88 -3.92 7.34
CA VAL A 135 6.58 -3.27 7.17
C VAL A 135 6.71 -1.83 7.66
N ALA A 136 6.14 -0.90 6.90
CA ALA A 136 6.03 0.51 7.30
C ALA A 136 4.58 0.98 7.12
N LYS A 137 4.17 1.95 7.94
CA LYS A 137 2.86 2.60 7.90
C LYS A 137 3.06 4.08 8.18
N LEU A 138 2.30 4.93 7.49
CA LEU A 138 2.18 6.35 7.87
C LEU A 138 1.57 6.50 9.26
N SER A 139 2.25 7.24 10.13
CA SER A 139 1.70 7.64 11.43
C SER A 139 0.90 8.95 11.35
N ALA A 140 1.16 9.81 10.36
CA ALA A 140 0.52 11.12 10.25
C ALA A 140 0.27 11.55 8.81
N TRP A 141 -0.74 12.40 8.62
CA TRP A 141 -1.12 12.95 7.32
C TRP A 141 -1.97 14.22 7.45
N TYR A 142 -2.18 14.92 6.33
CA TYR A 142 -3.11 16.04 6.26
C TYR A 142 -4.44 15.62 5.65
N VAL A 143 -5.55 16.09 6.24
CA VAL A 143 -6.91 15.90 5.72
C VAL A 143 -7.45 17.25 5.27
N TYR A 144 -7.80 17.34 3.99
CA TYR A 144 -8.50 18.52 3.46
C TYR A 144 -10.01 18.32 3.51
N ARG A 145 -10.71 19.16 4.26
CA ARG A 145 -12.19 19.14 4.34
C ARG A 145 -12.77 20.16 3.38
N ARG A 146 -13.47 19.69 2.33
CA ARG A 146 -14.04 20.57 1.28
C ARG A 146 -15.05 21.61 1.81
N GLY A 147 -15.95 21.22 2.70
CA GLY A 147 -17.00 22.12 3.23
C GLY A 147 -16.42 23.35 3.94
N PRO A 148 -15.69 23.19 5.05
CA PRO A 148 -15.05 24.30 5.74
C PRO A 148 -13.78 24.82 5.03
N ARG A 149 -13.31 24.15 3.98
CA ARG A 149 -12.06 24.45 3.24
C ARG A 149 -10.82 24.51 4.13
N THR A 150 -10.74 23.63 5.12
CA THR A 150 -9.63 23.58 6.06
C THR A 150 -8.72 22.38 5.79
N LEU A 151 -7.44 22.56 6.08
CA LEU A 151 -6.45 21.49 6.14
C LEU A 151 -6.18 21.17 7.61
N GLN A 152 -6.34 19.91 7.98
CA GLN A 152 -6.14 19.42 9.34
C GLN A 152 -4.98 18.44 9.36
N TYR A 153 -4.13 18.51 10.39
CA TYR A 153 -3.09 17.52 10.64
C TYR A 153 -3.67 16.42 11.55
N VAL A 154 -3.40 15.17 11.20
CA VAL A 154 -3.78 13.99 11.98
C VAL A 154 -2.51 13.22 12.29
N ASP A 155 -2.29 12.91 13.57
CA ASP A 155 -1.18 12.07 14.04
C ASP A 155 -1.73 10.93 14.88
N THR A 156 -1.46 9.71 14.45
CA THR A 156 -1.88 8.48 15.13
C THR A 156 -0.82 7.97 16.11
N SER A 157 0.41 8.49 16.08
CA SER A 157 1.45 8.09 17.03
C SER A 157 1.10 8.49 18.47
N GLU A 158 0.40 9.62 18.64
CA GLU A 158 -0.06 10.09 19.95
C GLU A 158 -1.22 9.25 20.52
N HIS A 159 -1.93 8.50 19.67
CA HIS A 159 -3.10 7.68 20.08
C HIS A 159 -2.73 6.24 20.48
N TYR A 160 -1.51 5.75 20.18
CA TYR A 160 -1.10 4.39 20.56
C TYR A 160 -0.72 4.24 22.05
N HIS A 161 -0.43 5.34 22.77
CA HIS A 161 -0.08 5.27 24.19
C HIS A 161 -1.28 5.06 25.14
N SER A 162 -2.52 5.31 24.70
CA SER A 162 -3.71 5.14 25.54
C SER A 162 -4.37 3.76 25.43
N GLU A 163 -4.23 3.06 24.30
CA GLU A 163 -4.83 1.72 24.12
C GLU A 163 -3.97 0.57 24.66
N LEU A 164 -2.63 0.70 24.67
CA LEU A 164 -1.76 -0.31 25.30
C LEU A 164 -1.80 -0.26 26.85
N ALA A 165 -2.40 0.77 27.44
CA ALA A 165 -2.67 0.83 28.88
C ALA A 165 -3.89 0.00 29.31
N HIS A 166 -4.71 -0.49 28.37
CA HIS A 166 -5.95 -1.25 28.66
C HIS A 166 -5.82 -2.76 28.46
N CYS A 167 -4.68 -3.26 27.98
CA CYS A 167 -4.32 -4.69 28.04
C CYS A 167 -3.24 -4.91 29.11
N GLY A 168 -3.51 -4.38 30.31
CA GLY A 168 -2.81 -4.76 31.53
C GLY A 168 -3.39 -6.06 32.06
N VAL A 169 -2.55 -7.08 32.09
CA VAL A 169 -2.75 -8.38 32.74
C VAL A 169 -3.27 -8.18 34.16
N GLY A 170 -4.43 -8.76 34.45
CA GLY A 170 -4.88 -9.11 35.80
C GLY A 170 -4.86 -10.61 35.96
#